data_AF-A0A8S8YLX0-F1
#
_entry.id   AF-A0A8S8YLX0-F1
#
_cell.length_a   1.000
_cell.length_b   1.000
_cell.length_c   1.000
_cell.angle_alpha   90.00
_cell.angle_beta   90.00
_cell.angle_gamma   90.00
#
_symmetry.space_group_name_H-M   'P 1'
#
loop_
_entity.id
_entity.type
_entity.pdbx_description
1 polymer ?
#
loop_
_entity_poly.entity_id
_entity_poly.type
_entity_poly.pdbx_seq_one_letter_code
_entity_poly.pdbx_strand_id
1 'polypeptide(L)' 'MMGNTGIQVSVLSYGFWATYGVKDRLTGDAGVKSAKELMRIAREAGVNCFDHAEAYGNPNGEAERILVWR' A
#
# COMPACT_ATOMS: atom_id res chain seq x y z
N MET A 1 6.37 7.65 17.30
CA MET A 1 6.21 6.53 18.27
C MET A 1 4.73 6.22 18.39
N MET A 2 4.34 4.94 18.30
CA MET A 2 2.94 4.52 18.42
C MET A 2 2.57 4.36 19.89
N GLY A 3 2.13 5.46 20.53
CA GLY A 3 1.82 5.46 21.97
C GLY A 3 2.99 4.96 22.83
N ASN A 4 2.70 4.18 23.87
CA ASN A 4 3.69 3.61 24.79
C ASN A 4 4.19 2.20 24.37
N THR A 5 4.19 1.88 23.07
CA THR A 5 4.54 0.54 22.58
C THR A 5 6.02 0.35 22.25
N GLY A 6 6.78 1.45 22.15
CA GLY A 6 8.16 1.43 21.63
C GLY A 6 8.25 1.27 20.10
N ILE A 7 7.14 1.05 19.39
CA ILE A 7 7.11 0.92 17.93
C ILE A 7 7.26 2.31 17.30
N GLN A 8 8.26 2.44 16.43
CA GLN A 8 8.48 3.64 15.64
C GLN A 8 7.73 3.54 14.31
N VAL A 9 6.71 4.39 14.15
CA VAL A 9 5.97 4.55 12.90
C VAL A 9 6.30 5.93 12.32
N SER A 10 6.48 6.01 11.00
CA SER A 10 6.66 7.25 10.26
C SER A 10 5.47 8.20 10.46
N VAL A 11 5.69 9.51 10.33
CA VAL A 11 4.61 10.51 10.47
C VAL A 11 3.55 10.34 9.37
N LEU A 12 3.97 9.84 8.20
CA LEU A 12 3.09 9.48 7.09
C LEU A 12 3.04 7.96 6.94
N SER A 13 1.84 7.42 6.69
CA SER A 13 1.61 6.02 6.34
C SER A 13 1.00 5.93 4.93
N TYR A 14 1.23 4.82 4.23
CA TYR A 14 0.69 4.60 2.89
C TYR A 14 -0.44 3.55 2.92
N GLY A 15 -1.67 3.96 2.61
CA GLY A 15 -2.85 3.09 2.67
C GLY A 15 -3.32 2.55 1.31
N PHE A 16 -3.77 1.30 1.30
CA PHE A 16 -4.14 0.58 0.07
C PHE A 16 -5.62 0.58 -0.26
N TRP A 17 -6.49 1.14 0.57
CA TRP A 17 -7.94 1.11 0.33
C TRP A 17 -8.34 1.63 -1.05
N ALA A 18 -7.65 2.66 -1.55
CA ALA A 18 -7.97 3.32 -2.81
C ALA A 18 -6.91 3.10 -3.92
N THR A 19 -6.06 2.06 -3.80
CA THR A 19 -5.01 1.76 -4.78
C THR A 19 -5.56 0.93 -5.93
N TYR A 20 -5.44 -0.40 -5.90
CA TYR A 20 -5.73 -1.27 -7.05
C TYR A 20 -7.21 -1.64 -7.16
N GLY A 21 -7.77 -1.62 -8.37
CA GLY A 21 -9.12 -2.13 -8.65
C GLY A 21 -10.29 -1.23 -8.16
N VAL A 22 -10.01 -0.23 -7.33
CA VAL A 22 -11.00 0.73 -6.80
C VAL A 22 -11.14 1.98 -7.68
N LYS A 23 -10.07 2.37 -8.38
CA LYS A 23 -10.08 3.48 -9.36
C LYS A 23 -9.75 2.92 -10.73
N ASP A 24 -10.50 3.31 -11.76
CA ASP A 24 -10.30 2.85 -13.14
C ASP A 24 -8.86 2.99 -13.63
N ARG A 25 -8.17 4.04 -13.16
CA ARG A 25 -6.78 4.40 -13.50
C ARG A 25 -5.72 3.48 -12.88
N LEU A 26 -6.11 2.61 -11.94
CA LEU A 26 -5.23 1.68 -11.22
C LEU A 26 -5.76 0.25 -11.38
N THR A 27 -5.98 -0.16 -12.63
CA THR A 27 -6.45 -1.49 -13.01
C THR A 27 -5.47 -2.17 -13.99
N GLY A 28 -5.47 -3.50 -14.01
CA GLY A 28 -4.59 -4.32 -14.86
C GLY A 28 -3.10 -4.13 -14.57
N ASP A 29 -2.25 -4.64 -15.46
CA ASP A 29 -0.79 -4.66 -15.26
C ASP A 29 -0.18 -3.26 -15.07
N ALA A 30 -0.72 -2.25 -15.77
CA ALA A 30 -0.28 -0.86 -15.61
C ALA A 30 -0.64 -0.29 -14.22
N GLY A 31 -1.80 -0.66 -13.68
CA GLY A 31 -2.20 -0.33 -12.31
C GLY A 31 -1.30 -0.99 -11.28
N VAL A 32 -0.98 -2.28 -11.44
CA VAL A 32 -0.04 -3.00 -10.56
C VAL A 32 1.34 -2.34 -10.57
N LYS A 33 1.87 -2.02 -11.76
CA LYS A 33 3.16 -1.35 -11.90
C LYS A 33 3.18 0.01 -11.21
N SER A 34 2.11 0.79 -11.36
CA SER A 34 1.96 2.09 -10.72
C SER A 34 1.89 1.96 -9.19
N ALA A 35 1.14 0.98 -8.68
CA ALA A 35 1.06 0.71 -7.24
C ALA A 35 2.43 0.33 -6.66
N LYS A 36 3.17 -0.57 -7.32
CA LYS A 36 4.54 -0.95 -6.90
C LYS A 36 5.51 0.23 -6.92
N GLU A 37 5.40 1.13 -7.90
CA GLU A 37 6.25 2.31 -7.97
C GLU A 37 5.96 3.31 -6.84
N LEU A 38 4.68 3.57 -6.54
CA LEU A 38 4.30 4.44 -5.42
C LEU A 38 4.76 3.87 -4.07
N MET A 39 4.63 2.54 -3.90
CA MET A 39 5.16 1.84 -2.73
C MET A 39 6.67 2.01 -2.58
N ARG A 40 7.43 1.88 -3.68
CA ARG A 40 8.88 2.10 -3.71
C ARG A 40 9.24 3.52 -3.29
N ILE A 41 8.59 4.52 -3.88
CA ILE A 41 8.81 5.94 -3.56
C ILE A 41 8.53 6.22 -2.08
N ALA A 42 7.40 5.73 -1.55
CA ALA A 42 7.05 5.93 -0.14
C ALA A 42 8.11 5.32 0.79
N ARG A 43 8.55 4.09 0.49
CA ARG A 43 9.58 3.40 1.28
C ARG A 43 10.93 4.13 1.23
N GLU A 44 11.36 4.58 0.05
CA GLU A 44 12.60 5.35 -0.12
C GLU A 44 12.54 6.70 0.61
N ALA A 45 11.36 7.30 0.72
CA ALA A 45 11.14 8.51 1.51
C ALA A 45 11.05 8.26 3.03
N GLY A 46 11.21 7.00 3.49
CA GLY A 46 11.21 6.65 4.91
C GLY A 46 9.85 6.28 5.50
N VAL A 47 8.81 6.09 4.68
CA VAL A 47 7.54 5.51 5.14
C VAL A 47 7.78 4.06 5.54
N ASN A 48 7.40 3.71 6.77
CA ASN A 48 7.58 2.37 7.32
C ASN A 48 6.27 1.66 7.68
N CYS A 49 5.13 2.31 7.45
CA CYS A 49 3.80 1.75 7.69
C CYS A 49 2.98 1.74 6.40
N PHE A 50 2.55 0.53 6.01
CA PHE A 50 1.77 0.26 4.81
C PHE A 50 0.47 -0.46 5.22
N ASP A 51 -0.65 0.25 5.14
CA ASP A 51 -1.97 -0.23 5.59
C ASP A 51 -2.69 -1.00 4.48
N HIS A 52 -3.19 -2.20 4.81
CA HIS A 52 -3.90 -3.10 3.91
C HIS A 52 -4.95 -3.90 4.67
N ALA A 53 -5.92 -4.45 3.93
CA ALA A 53 -6.96 -5.33 4.46
C ALA A 53 -7.41 -6.31 3.37
N GLU A 54 -7.99 -7.42 3.79
CA GLU A 54 -8.56 -8.45 2.93
C GLU A 54 -9.70 -7.91 2.05
N ALA A 55 -10.40 -6.87 2.53
CA ALA A 55 -11.46 -6.21 1.78
C ALA A 55 -10.96 -5.21 0.73
N TYR A 56 -9.66 -4.88 0.72
CA TYR A 56 -9.10 -3.90 -0.21
C TYR A 56 -8.71 -4.54 -1.54
N GLY A 57 -9.05 -3.85 -2.62
CA GLY A 57 -8.83 -4.31 -3.98
C GLY A 57 -10.11 -4.77 -4.68
N ASN A 58 -10.04 -4.91 -5.99
CA ASN A 58 -11.06 -5.58 -6.79
C ASN A 58 -10.37 -6.55 -7.75
N PRO A 59 -10.48 -7.88 -7.56
CA PRO A 59 -11.26 -8.55 -6.50
C PRO A 59 -10.71 -8.30 -5.08
N ASN A 60 -11.50 -8.60 -4.04
CA ASN A 60 -11.06 -8.51 -2.65
C ASN A 60 -9.75 -9.31 -2.43
N GLY A 61 -8.85 -8.76 -1.60
CA GLY A 61 -7.54 -9.33 -1.28
C GLY A 61 -6.44 -8.95 -2.28
N GLU A 62 -6.77 -8.26 -3.36
CA GLU A 62 -5.77 -7.88 -4.36
C GLU A 62 -4.77 -6.83 -3.86
N ALA A 63 -5.18 -5.99 -2.90
CA ALA A 63 -4.26 -5.10 -2.20
C ALA A 63 -3.11 -5.89 -1.52
N GLU A 64 -3.42 -7.02 -0.89
CA GLU A 64 -2.44 -7.86 -0.21
C GLU A 64 -1.52 -8.58 -1.21
N ARG A 65 -2.07 -9.05 -2.34
CA ARG A 65 -1.26 -9.66 -3.42
C ARG A 65 -0.27 -8.67 -4.05
N ILE A 66 -0.64 -7.40 -4.14
CA ILE A 66 0.22 -6.35 -4.68
C ILE A 66 1.25 -5.88 -3.65
N LEU A 67 0.90 -5.93 -2.35
CA LEU A 67 1.78 -5.65 -1.22
C LEU A 67 2.81 -6.78 -1.00
N VAL A 68 3.51 -7.16 -2.06
CA VAL A 68 4.57 -8.16 -2.02
C VAL A 68 5.80 -7.55 -2.66
N TRP A 69 6.89 -7.50 -1.87
CA TRP A 69 8.17 -6.89 -2.26
C TRP A 69 9.09 -7.81 -3.05
N ARG A 70 8.55 -8.93 -3.55
CA ARG A 70 9.26 -9.83 -4.47
C ARG A 70 9.19 -9.33 -5.90
#